data_AF-A0A2E4HF57-F1
#
_entry.id   AF-A0A2E4HF57-F1
#
_cell.length_a   1.000
_cell.length_b   1.000
_cell.length_c   1.000
_cell.angle_alpha   90.00
_cell.angle_beta   90.00
_cell.angle_gamma   90.00
#
_symmetry.space_group_name_H-M   'P 1'
#
loop_
_entity.id
_entity.type
_entity.pdbx_description
1 polymer ?
#
loop_
_entity_poly.entity_id
_entity_poly.type
_entity_poly.pdbx_seq_one_letter_code
_entity_poly.pdbx_strand_id
1 'polypeptide(L)'
;MKPYPFDPSIKHHLLISLGLALWIFIFLYATEPLDVNEFSDADKLVYLPLYGLLGAVCYIICLPVHHLLLLKKTRWTLAHEIQFTAIFLVVAFVIARAFYLYVVVAGEPNPYSLTYYATSIFFPTVFTVFPIVFLGRWAFGKYKNKRLEAQKIEIKGEGTYEGLRIAWDDLILIQSSD
;
A
#
# COMPACT_ATOMS: atom_id res chain seq x y z
N MET A 1 -13.74 14.44 -10.84
CA MET A 1 -13.51 13.05 -10.39
C MET A 1 -13.86 12.93 -8.92
N LYS A 2 -14.54 11.84 -8.50
CA LYS A 2 -14.87 11.61 -7.08
C LYS A 2 -13.60 11.41 -6.25
N PRO A 3 -13.55 11.91 -5.00
CA PRO A 3 -12.41 11.69 -4.11
C PRO A 3 -12.32 10.21 -3.74
N TYR A 4 -11.10 9.68 -3.71
CA TYR A 4 -10.81 8.32 -3.25
C TYR A 4 -10.36 8.37 -1.79
N PRO A 5 -10.85 7.47 -0.91
CA PRO A 5 -10.46 7.45 0.50
C PRO A 5 -8.96 7.16 0.62
N PHE A 6 -8.21 8.12 1.14
CA PHE A 6 -6.76 8.02 1.29
C PHE A 6 -6.30 8.63 2.60
N ASP A 7 -5.33 7.98 3.23
CA ASP A 7 -4.72 8.42 4.47
C ASP A 7 -3.22 8.67 4.27
N PRO A 8 -2.73 9.93 4.35
CA PRO A 8 -1.32 10.27 4.21
C PRO A 8 -0.46 9.90 5.44
N SER A 9 -1.04 9.31 6.48
CA SER A 9 -0.30 8.98 7.71
C SER A 9 0.79 7.93 7.46
N ILE A 10 2.05 8.35 7.62
CA ILE A 10 3.22 7.47 7.50
C ILE A 10 3.10 6.26 8.42
N LYS A 11 2.54 6.42 9.63
CA LYS A 11 2.36 5.32 10.60
C LYS A 11 1.49 4.19 10.03
N HIS A 12 0.39 4.53 9.36
CA HIS A 12 -0.48 3.52 8.74
C HIS A 12 0.19 2.88 7.53
N HIS A 13 0.96 3.64 6.75
CA HIS A 13 1.75 3.09 5.65
C HIS A 13 2.86 2.14 6.12
N LEU A 14 3.51 2.41 7.26
CA LEU A 14 4.46 1.48 7.87
C LEU A 14 3.76 0.18 8.29
N LEU A 15 2.56 0.26 8.86
CA LEU A 15 1.77 -0.92 9.21
C LEU A 15 1.37 -1.73 7.97
N ILE A 16 0.97 -1.07 6.87
CA ILE A 16 0.71 -1.73 5.59
C ILE A 16 1.99 -2.41 5.08
N SER A 17 3.15 -1.76 5.16
CA SER A 17 4.43 -2.34 4.71
C SER A 17 4.84 -3.55 5.55
N LEU A 18 4.57 -3.54 6.85
CA LEU A 18 4.80 -4.70 7.73
C LEU A 18 3.88 -5.87 7.37
N GLY A 19 2.59 -5.59 7.17
CA GLY A 19 1.63 -6.60 6.71
C GLY A 19 2.01 -7.19 5.35
N LEU A 20 2.54 -6.35 4.45
CA LEU A 20 3.07 -6.76 3.15
C LEU A 20 4.27 -7.70 3.29
N ALA A 21 5.26 -7.36 4.13
CA ALA A 21 6.42 -8.21 4.37
C ALA A 21 6.01 -9.58 4.92
N LEU A 22 5.13 -9.58 5.93
CA LEU A 22 4.64 -10.80 6.55
C LEU A 22 3.86 -11.66 5.55
N TRP A 23 2.98 -11.03 4.75
CA TRP A 23 2.18 -11.74 3.76
C TRP A 23 3.03 -12.37 2.66
N ILE A 24 4.01 -11.64 2.11
CA ILE A 24 4.94 -12.18 1.11
C ILE A 24 5.71 -13.36 1.70
N PHE A 25 6.25 -13.22 2.91
CA PHE A 25 6.97 -14.32 3.57
C PHE A 25 6.08 -15.56 3.74
N ILE A 26 4.90 -15.40 4.33
CA ILE A 26 3.96 -16.52 4.56
C ILE A 26 3.58 -17.17 3.24
N PHE A 27 3.28 -16.37 2.22
CA PHE A 27 2.92 -16.89 0.90
C PHE A 27 4.06 -17.71 0.29
N LEU A 28 5.28 -17.18 0.26
CA LEU A 28 6.43 -17.89 -0.30
C LEU A 28 6.76 -19.16 0.50
N TYR A 29 6.66 -19.11 1.83
CA TYR A 29 6.93 -20.25 2.70
C TYR A 29 5.87 -21.35 2.57
N ALA A 30 4.59 -20.98 2.44
CA ALA A 30 3.50 -21.95 2.41
C ALA A 30 3.22 -22.53 1.01
N THR A 31 3.48 -21.77 -0.04
CA THR A 31 3.20 -22.20 -1.42
C THR A 31 4.44 -22.67 -2.18
N GLU A 32 5.62 -22.40 -1.63
CA GLU A 32 6.93 -22.75 -2.17
C GLU A 32 7.03 -22.54 -3.71
N PRO A 33 6.63 -21.37 -4.23
CA PRO A 33 6.73 -21.11 -5.66
C PRO A 33 8.19 -20.85 -6.02
N LEU A 34 8.55 -20.85 -7.32
CA LEU A 34 9.89 -20.47 -7.81
C LEU A 34 11.00 -21.46 -7.47
N ASP A 35 10.71 -22.76 -7.55
CA ASP A 35 11.65 -23.83 -7.20
C ASP A 35 12.22 -23.67 -5.77
N VAL A 36 11.49 -22.99 -4.87
CA VAL A 36 11.85 -22.86 -3.44
C VAL A 36 11.97 -24.22 -2.77
N ASN A 37 11.34 -25.25 -3.34
CA ASN A 37 11.51 -26.65 -2.95
C ASN A 37 12.95 -27.17 -3.07
N GLU A 38 13.77 -26.56 -3.93
CA GLU A 38 15.18 -26.90 -4.11
C GLU A 38 16.06 -26.28 -3.01
N PHE A 39 15.54 -25.32 -2.25
CA PHE A 39 16.27 -24.72 -1.12
C PHE A 39 16.23 -25.60 0.12
N SER A 40 17.34 -25.61 0.86
CA SER A 40 17.36 -26.19 2.20
C SER A 40 16.47 -25.40 3.16
N ASP A 41 16.04 -26.01 4.25
CA ASP A 41 15.22 -25.31 5.27
C ASP A 41 15.94 -24.07 5.83
N ALA A 42 17.26 -24.12 5.94
CA ALA A 42 18.07 -22.98 6.37
C ALA A 42 18.03 -21.84 5.34
N ASP A 43 18.18 -22.16 4.06
CA ASP A 43 18.12 -21.17 2.98
C ASP A 43 16.73 -20.53 2.86
N LYS A 44 15.67 -21.33 3.07
CA LYS A 44 14.29 -20.83 3.10
C LYS A 44 14.10 -19.76 4.18
N LEU A 45 14.62 -19.99 5.39
CA LEU A 45 14.54 -19.06 6.51
C LEU A 45 15.40 -17.80 6.33
N VAL A 46 16.31 -17.78 5.35
CA VAL A 46 17.10 -16.59 5.00
C VAL A 46 16.47 -15.83 3.84
N TYR A 47 16.24 -16.48 2.70
CA TYR A 47 15.83 -15.81 1.48
C TYR A 47 14.36 -15.36 1.48
N LEU A 48 13.45 -16.14 2.06
CA LEU A 48 12.02 -15.81 2.01
C LEU A 48 11.69 -14.56 2.86
N PRO A 49 12.23 -14.41 4.10
CA PRO A 49 12.07 -13.16 4.83
C PRO A 49 12.69 -11.96 4.11
N LEU A 50 13.83 -12.15 3.43
CA LEU A 50 14.46 -11.08 2.65
C LEU A 50 13.54 -10.60 1.51
N TYR A 51 12.87 -11.50 0.80
CA TYR A 51 11.86 -11.10 -0.19
C TYR A 51 10.68 -10.33 0.41
N GLY A 52 10.20 -10.74 1.59
CA GLY A 52 9.18 -10.00 2.32
C GLY A 52 9.63 -8.58 2.67
N LEU A 53 10.83 -8.44 3.24
CA LEU A 53 11.44 -7.15 3.57
C LEU A 53 11.66 -6.30 2.33
N LEU A 54 12.11 -6.90 1.22
CA LEU A 54 12.30 -6.22 -0.05
C LEU A 54 10.99 -5.60 -0.55
N GLY A 55 9.88 -6.34 -0.47
CA GLY A 55 8.55 -5.82 -0.81
C GLY A 55 8.14 -4.62 0.05
N ALA A 56 8.38 -4.69 1.37
CA ALA A 56 8.12 -3.58 2.28
C ALA A 56 8.99 -2.35 2.01
N VAL A 57 10.29 -2.56 1.75
CA VAL A 57 11.24 -1.49 1.41
C VAL A 57 10.83 -0.81 0.10
N CYS A 58 10.48 -1.57 -0.93
CA CYS A 58 9.97 -1.03 -2.20
C CYS A 58 8.73 -0.14 -1.95
N TYR A 59 7.81 -0.58 -1.09
CA TYR A 59 6.63 0.21 -0.74
C TYR A 59 7.00 1.51 -0.02
N ILE A 60 7.90 1.46 0.96
CA ILE A 60 8.35 2.61 1.75
C ILE A 60 9.09 3.63 0.87
N ILE A 61 9.99 3.16 -0.01
CA ILE A 61 10.74 4.04 -0.94
C ILE A 61 9.79 4.78 -1.88
N CYS A 62 8.64 4.20 -2.21
CA CYS A 62 7.63 4.86 -3.03
C CYS A 62 6.74 5.84 -2.23
N LEU A 63 6.84 5.91 -0.90
CA LEU A 63 6.03 6.83 -0.08
C LEU A 63 6.25 8.32 -0.39
N PRO A 64 7.49 8.82 -0.56
CA PRO A 64 7.74 10.22 -0.92
C PRO A 64 7.03 10.64 -2.22
N VAL A 65 6.88 9.73 -3.18
CA VAL A 65 6.17 9.99 -4.45
C VAL A 65 4.72 10.39 -4.18
N HIS A 66 4.05 9.79 -3.19
CA HIS A 66 2.71 10.20 -2.81
C HIS A 66 2.67 11.62 -2.25
N HIS A 67 3.60 11.97 -1.37
CA HIS A 67 3.65 13.31 -0.77
C HIS A 67 3.85 14.38 -1.85
N LEU A 68 4.68 14.10 -2.85
CA LEU A 68 4.86 14.98 -4.01
C LEU A 68 3.59 15.12 -4.85
N LEU A 69 2.81 14.03 -5.02
CA LEU A 69 1.53 14.05 -5.73
C LEU A 69 0.46 14.84 -4.95
N LEU A 70 0.41 14.72 -3.63
CA LEU A 70 -0.51 15.47 -2.77
C LEU A 70 -0.20 16.97 -2.73
N LEU A 71 1.08 17.37 -2.70
CA LEU A 71 1.46 18.79 -2.67
C LEU A 71 0.96 19.55 -3.92
N LYS A 72 0.83 18.88 -5.06
CA LYS A 72 0.37 19.48 -6.32
C LYS A 72 -1.15 19.46 -6.49
N LYS A 73 -1.89 18.71 -5.67
CA LYS A 73 -3.31 18.39 -5.91
C LYS A 73 -4.09 18.40 -4.61
N THR A 74 -5.13 19.23 -4.54
CA THR A 74 -6.00 19.38 -3.36
C THR A 74 -6.85 18.15 -3.03
N ARG A 75 -6.99 17.17 -3.92
CA ARG A 75 -7.84 15.98 -3.70
C ARG A 75 -7.20 14.72 -4.26
N TRP A 76 -7.11 13.68 -3.43
CA TRP A 76 -6.72 12.33 -3.86
C TRP A 76 -7.87 11.68 -4.64
N THR A 77 -7.58 11.11 -5.80
CA THR A 77 -8.57 10.47 -6.68
C THR A 77 -8.10 9.08 -7.08
N LEU A 78 -8.99 8.26 -7.63
CA LEU A 78 -8.66 6.92 -8.11
C LEU A 78 -7.50 6.91 -9.13
N ALA A 79 -7.39 7.93 -9.96
CA ALA A 79 -6.30 8.05 -10.92
C ALA A 79 -4.92 8.15 -10.23
N HIS A 80 -4.84 8.85 -9.09
CA HIS A 80 -3.61 8.96 -8.31
C HIS A 80 -3.26 7.62 -7.64
N GLU A 81 -4.26 6.84 -7.24
CA GLU A 81 -4.06 5.50 -6.69
C GLU A 81 -3.51 4.52 -7.74
N ILE A 82 -4.00 4.63 -8.98
CA ILE A 82 -3.50 3.84 -10.12
C ILE A 82 -2.06 4.26 -10.47
N GLN A 83 -1.78 5.56 -10.55
CA GLN A 83 -0.43 6.07 -10.80
C GLN A 83 0.55 5.65 -9.70
N PHE A 84 0.13 5.85 -8.45
CA PHE A 84 0.47 5.09 -7.26
C PHE A 84 1.10 3.72 -7.54
N THR A 85 0.16 2.81 -7.75
CA THR A 85 0.39 1.39 -7.90
C THR A 85 1.32 1.11 -9.07
N ALA A 86 1.17 1.81 -10.20
CA ALA A 86 2.02 1.62 -11.37
C ALA A 86 3.50 1.91 -11.05
N ILE A 87 3.80 3.01 -10.37
CA ILE A 87 5.17 3.37 -9.97
C ILE A 87 5.71 2.32 -8.99
N PHE A 88 4.93 1.94 -7.99
CA PHE A 88 5.30 0.90 -7.04
C PHE A 88 5.64 -0.42 -7.73
N LEU A 89 4.82 -0.87 -8.70
CA LEU A 89 5.06 -2.10 -9.44
C LEU A 89 6.34 -2.04 -10.30
N VAL A 90 6.61 -0.91 -10.95
CA VAL A 90 7.84 -0.73 -11.73
C VAL A 90 9.08 -0.79 -10.83
N VAL A 91 9.05 -0.07 -9.71
CA VAL A 91 10.16 -0.07 -8.73
C VAL A 91 10.36 -1.47 -8.14
N ALA A 92 9.27 -2.13 -7.74
CA ALA A 92 9.31 -3.49 -7.21
C ALA A 92 9.87 -4.49 -8.23
N PHE A 93 9.49 -4.38 -9.50
CA PHE A 93 10.01 -5.24 -10.57
C PHE A 93 11.53 -5.08 -10.73
N VAL A 94 12.02 -3.84 -10.82
CA VAL A 94 13.45 -3.56 -11.01
C VAL A 94 14.26 -4.08 -9.81
N ILE A 95 13.81 -3.80 -8.59
CA ILE A 95 14.52 -4.21 -7.37
C ILE A 95 14.46 -5.74 -7.20
N ALA A 96 13.29 -6.37 -7.39
CA ALA A 96 13.15 -7.82 -7.29
C ALA A 96 13.99 -8.55 -8.36
N ARG A 97 14.02 -8.04 -9.58
CA ARG A 97 14.86 -8.60 -10.66
C ARG A 97 16.35 -8.47 -10.35
N ALA A 98 16.78 -7.32 -9.84
CA ALA A 98 18.17 -7.12 -9.41
C ALA A 98 18.53 -8.08 -8.26
N PHE A 99 17.66 -8.20 -7.26
CA PHE A 99 17.87 -9.12 -6.15
C PHE A 99 17.97 -10.57 -6.62
N TYR A 100 17.08 -11.01 -7.51
CA TYR A 100 17.15 -12.34 -8.11
C TYR A 100 18.51 -12.58 -8.79
N LEU A 101 18.93 -11.69 -9.70
CA LEU A 101 20.16 -11.88 -10.48
C LEU A 101 21.45 -11.78 -9.65
N TYR A 102 21.52 -10.84 -8.72
CA TYR A 102 22.76 -10.52 -8.00
C TYR A 102 22.88 -11.17 -6.62
N VAL A 103 21.80 -11.71 -6.08
CA VAL A 103 21.80 -12.34 -4.74
C VAL A 103 21.40 -13.81 -4.82
N VAL A 104 20.31 -14.14 -5.51
CA VAL A 104 19.78 -15.52 -5.51
C VAL A 104 20.49 -16.42 -6.51
N VAL A 105 20.63 -15.99 -7.76
CA VAL A 105 21.28 -16.77 -8.83
C VAL A 105 22.62 -16.17 -9.27
N ALA A 106 23.34 -15.57 -8.33
CA ALA A 106 24.59 -14.90 -8.60
C ALA A 106 25.64 -15.89 -9.13
N GLY A 107 26.04 -15.73 -10.40
CA GLY A 107 27.04 -16.60 -11.04
C GLY A 107 26.48 -17.86 -11.71
N GLU A 108 25.15 -18.06 -11.69
CA GLU A 108 24.51 -19.17 -12.40
C GLU A 108 24.59 -18.97 -13.93
N PRO A 109 24.92 -20.02 -14.71
CA PRO A 109 25.12 -19.91 -16.15
C PRO A 109 23.82 -19.65 -16.93
N ASN A 110 22.66 -20.04 -16.41
CA ASN A 110 21.37 -19.94 -17.11
C ASN A 110 20.26 -19.32 -16.22
N PRO A 111 20.36 -18.03 -15.86
CA PRO A 111 19.30 -17.37 -15.11
C PRO A 111 18.03 -17.23 -15.95
N TYR A 112 16.86 -17.15 -15.30
CA TYR A 112 15.60 -16.97 -16.00
C TYR A 112 15.61 -15.73 -16.89
N SER A 113 15.06 -15.86 -18.10
CA SER A 113 14.90 -14.74 -19.03
C SER A 113 13.99 -13.66 -18.45
N LEU A 114 14.11 -12.43 -18.95
CA LEU A 114 13.31 -11.30 -18.47
C LEU A 114 11.81 -11.54 -18.61
N THR A 115 11.39 -12.11 -19.75
CA THR A 115 9.99 -12.41 -20.04
C THR A 115 9.44 -13.48 -19.10
N TYR A 116 10.18 -14.58 -18.92
CA TYR A 116 9.79 -15.65 -18.00
C TYR A 116 9.67 -15.13 -16.57
N TYR A 117 10.66 -14.35 -16.10
CA TYR A 117 10.62 -13.74 -14.77
C TYR A 117 9.41 -12.80 -14.62
N ALA A 118 9.09 -12.00 -15.63
CA ALA A 118 7.92 -11.12 -15.56
C ALA A 118 6.60 -11.91 -15.49
N THR A 119 6.40 -12.88 -16.38
CA THR A 119 5.12 -13.57 -16.55
C THR A 119 4.88 -14.69 -15.55
N SER A 120 5.90 -15.44 -15.20
CA SER A 120 5.79 -16.67 -14.41
C SER A 120 6.09 -16.43 -12.93
N ILE A 121 6.78 -15.34 -12.61
CA ILE A 121 7.25 -15.05 -11.25
C ILE A 121 6.59 -13.78 -10.75
N PHE A 122 6.93 -12.64 -11.36
CA PHE A 122 6.55 -11.34 -10.85
C PHE A 122 5.04 -11.10 -10.89
N PHE A 123 4.38 -11.31 -12.03
CA PHE A 123 2.93 -11.06 -12.12
C PHE A 123 2.09 -11.96 -11.19
N PRO A 124 2.32 -13.28 -11.10
CA PRO A 124 1.65 -14.11 -10.10
C PRO A 124 1.83 -13.59 -8.67
N THR A 125 3.06 -13.22 -8.28
CA THR A 125 3.31 -12.61 -6.97
C THR A 125 2.51 -11.31 -6.78
N VAL A 126 2.49 -10.43 -7.79
CA VAL A 126 1.70 -9.20 -7.75
C VAL A 126 0.22 -9.50 -7.58
N PHE A 127 -0.35 -10.46 -8.31
CA PHE A 127 -1.76 -10.82 -8.17
C PHE A 127 -2.11 -11.33 -6.77
N THR A 128 -1.21 -12.07 -6.14
CA THR A 128 -1.41 -12.54 -4.75
C THR A 128 -1.31 -11.41 -3.72
N VAL A 129 -0.40 -10.47 -3.95
CA VAL A 129 -0.03 -9.43 -2.97
C VAL A 129 -0.85 -8.15 -3.13
N PHE A 130 -1.29 -7.85 -4.34
CA PHE A 130 -2.03 -6.63 -4.65
C PHE A 130 -3.30 -6.45 -3.80
N PRO A 131 -4.15 -7.48 -3.57
CA PRO A 131 -5.37 -7.33 -2.78
C PRO A 131 -5.10 -6.83 -1.36
N ILE A 132 -4.07 -7.32 -0.68
CA ILE A 132 -3.81 -6.94 0.71
C ILE A 132 -3.32 -5.48 0.81
N VAL A 133 -2.48 -5.04 -0.14
CA VAL A 133 -2.01 -3.65 -0.21
C VAL A 133 -3.16 -2.71 -0.54
N PHE A 134 -3.98 -3.07 -1.53
CA PHE A 134 -5.15 -2.29 -1.93
C PHE A 134 -6.16 -2.16 -0.80
N LEU A 135 -6.52 -3.27 -0.15
CA LEU A 135 -7.46 -3.28 0.96
C LEU A 135 -6.93 -2.51 2.16
N GLY A 136 -5.64 -2.65 2.50
CA GLY A 136 -5.02 -1.89 3.58
C GLY A 136 -5.14 -0.39 3.35
N ARG A 137 -4.71 0.09 2.17
CA ARG A 137 -4.77 1.51 1.81
C ARG A 137 -6.19 2.06 1.81
N TRP A 138 -7.13 1.32 1.21
CA TRP A 138 -8.54 1.69 1.19
C TRP A 138 -9.16 1.72 2.59
N ALA A 139 -8.88 0.72 3.42
CA ALA A 139 -9.43 0.59 4.76
C ALA A 139 -8.96 1.73 5.68
N PHE A 140 -7.67 2.06 5.69
CA PHE A 140 -7.15 3.19 6.46
C PHE A 140 -7.70 4.53 5.96
N GLY A 141 -7.81 4.71 4.64
CA GLY A 141 -8.46 5.89 4.06
C GLY A 141 -9.92 6.03 4.49
N LYS A 142 -10.68 4.94 4.48
CA LYS A 142 -12.08 4.93 4.91
C LYS A 142 -12.22 5.14 6.42
N TYR A 143 -11.33 4.55 7.21
CA TYR A 143 -11.29 4.74 8.67
C TYR A 143 -11.03 6.20 9.04
N LYS A 144 -10.07 6.86 8.36
CA LYS A 144 -9.82 8.29 8.52
C LYS A 144 -11.07 9.11 8.18
N ASN A 145 -11.70 8.86 7.04
CA ASN A 145 -12.92 9.58 6.65
C ASN A 145 -14.04 9.40 7.68
N LYS A 146 -14.26 8.17 8.19
CA LYS A 146 -15.26 7.92 9.24
C LYS A 146 -14.95 8.70 10.53
N ARG A 147 -13.69 8.78 10.93
CA ARG A 147 -13.28 9.57 12.11
C ARG A 147 -13.55 11.06 11.92
N LEU A 148 -13.24 11.61 10.74
CA LEU A 148 -13.52 13.01 10.41
C LEU A 148 -15.03 13.30 10.40
N GLU A 149 -15.85 12.40 9.85
CA GLU A 149 -17.31 12.53 9.89
C GLU A 149 -17.87 12.45 11.32
N ALA A 150 -17.31 11.59 12.18
CA ALA A 150 -17.71 11.49 13.59
C ALA A 150 -17.30 12.72 14.44
N GLN A 151 -16.33 13.49 13.96
CA GLN A 151 -15.93 14.78 14.54
C GLN A 151 -16.75 15.95 13.99
N LYS A 152 -17.89 15.71 13.33
CA LYS A 152 -18.80 16.78 12.96
C LYS A 152 -19.79 17.04 14.09
N ILE A 153 -19.99 18.30 14.40
CA ILE A 153 -21.04 18.77 15.29
C ILE A 153 -22.34 18.78 14.49
N GLU A 154 -23.43 18.29 15.09
CA GLU A 154 -24.77 18.43 14.54
C GLU A 154 -25.55 19.39 15.44
N ILE A 155 -25.85 20.58 14.92
CA ILE A 155 -26.75 21.55 15.56
C ILE A 155 -28.15 21.25 15.03
N LYS A 156 -29.02 20.70 15.88
CA LYS A 156 -30.41 20.39 15.54
C LYS A 156 -31.27 21.63 15.73
N GLY A 157 -32.03 21.99 14.70
CA GLY A 157 -33.12 22.95 14.78
C GLY A 157 -34.42 22.30 15.25
N GLU A 158 -35.48 23.09 15.37
CA GLU A 158 -36.78 22.63 15.82
C GLU A 158 -37.54 21.83 14.74
N GLY A 159 -37.23 22.06 13.46
CA GLY A 159 -37.81 21.32 12.34
C GLY A 159 -37.13 19.99 12.03
N THR A 160 -37.90 19.01 11.52
CA THR A 160 -37.42 17.65 11.17
C THR A 160 -36.27 17.62 10.15
N TYR A 161 -36.10 18.70 9.36
CA TYR A 161 -35.04 18.84 8.35
C TYR A 161 -34.07 19.99 8.65
N GLU A 162 -34.19 20.63 9.82
CA GLU A 162 -33.29 21.69 10.25
C GLU A 162 -32.19 21.06 11.09
N GLY A 163 -31.05 20.78 10.46
CA GLY A 163 -29.88 20.23 11.14
C GLY A 163 -28.62 20.68 10.41
N LEU A 164 -27.80 21.49 11.07
CA LEU A 164 -26.54 21.96 10.51
C LEU A 164 -25.42 21.05 10.98
N ARG A 165 -24.70 20.43 10.03
CA ARG A 165 -23.53 19.59 10.32
C ARG A 165 -22.26 20.32 9.91
N ILE A 166 -21.44 20.69 10.89
CA ILE A 166 -20.19 21.43 10.68
C ILE A 166 -19.04 20.58 11.23
N ALA A 167 -17.89 20.56 10.56
CA ALA A 167 -16.69 19.99 11.16
C ALA A 167 -16.23 20.83 12.35
N TRP A 168 -15.75 20.21 13.44
CA TRP A 168 -15.19 20.95 14.58
C TRP A 168 -14.13 21.98 14.16
N ASP A 169 -13.30 21.65 13.17
CA ASP A 169 -12.23 22.52 12.67
C ASP A 169 -12.74 23.75 11.90
N ASP A 170 -13.97 23.70 11.37
CA ASP A 170 -14.60 24.80 10.62
C ASP A 170 -15.44 25.71 11.54
N LEU A 171 -15.54 25.39 12.84
CA LEU A 171 -16.30 26.19 13.80
C LEU A 171 -15.47 27.41 14.24
N ILE A 172 -15.81 28.58 13.68
CA ILE A 172 -15.09 29.84 13.96
C ILE A 172 -15.65 30.55 15.21
N LEU A 173 -16.97 30.62 15.35
CA LEU A 173 -17.64 31.32 16.45
C LEU A 173 -19.06 30.78 16.65
N ILE A 174 -19.50 30.65 17.91
CA ILE A 174 -20.90 30.46 18.27
C ILE A 174 -21.35 31.74 18.98
N GLN A 175 -22.38 32.40 18.45
CA GLN A 175 -22.96 33.59 19.06
C GLN A 175 -24.46 33.37 19.30
N SER A 176 -24.90 33.61 20.54
CA SER A 176 -26.32 33.72 20.87
C SER A 176 -26.84 35.09 20.43
N SER A 177 -28.03 35.10 19.85
CA SER A 177 -28.82 36.31 19.62
C SER A 177 -29.76 36.47 20.81
N ASP A 178 -29.34 37.25 21.80
CA ASP A 178 -30.24 37.77 22.85
C ASP A 178 -30.93 39.06 22.39
#